data_AF-A0A840DFS5-F1
#
_entry.id   AF-A0A840DFS5-F1
#
_cell.length_a   1.000
_cell.length_b   1.000
_cell.length_c   1.000
_cell.angle_alpha   90.00
_cell.angle_beta   90.00
_cell.angle_gamma   90.00
#
_symmetry.space_group_name_H-M   'P 1'
#
loop_
_entity.id
_entity.type
_entity.pdbx_description
1 polymer ?
#
loop_
_entity_poly.entity_id
_entity_poly.type
_entity_poly.pdbx_seq_one_letter_code
_entity_poly.pdbx_strand_id
1 'polypeptide(L)'
;MANLAKLHPQLLAKVGELEELTQEAYEEAGLDAKLVELVKIRVSQLNGCAYCLRSHNQLALEAGDSFDRLAVLPAWREAQCFTPMEIAALALAENVNNGDAAAHDYAPLNDEQISVISWIVITMNAWNRIALHSHFPVK
;
A
#
# COMPACT_ATOMS: atom_id res chain seq x y z
N MET A 1 -23.18 3.32 13.08
CA MET A 1 -22.48 3.99 11.97
C MET A 1 -22.85 3.30 10.67
N ALA A 2 -22.84 4.01 9.54
CA ALA A 2 -23.10 3.41 8.22
C ALA A 2 -22.00 2.38 7.89
N ASN A 3 -22.34 1.35 7.13
CA ASN A 3 -21.37 0.40 6.60
C ASN A 3 -21.37 0.52 5.08
N LEU A 4 -20.33 1.15 4.52
CA LEU A 4 -20.26 1.48 3.09
C LEU A 4 -20.34 0.22 2.22
N ALA A 5 -19.54 -0.80 2.56
CA ALA A 5 -19.49 -2.08 1.84
C ALA A 5 -20.85 -2.79 1.81
N LYS A 6 -21.59 -2.77 2.92
CA LYS A 6 -22.90 -3.42 3.03
C LYS A 6 -24.00 -2.64 2.32
N LEU A 7 -23.97 -1.32 2.38
CA LEU A 7 -25.02 -0.47 1.80
C LEU A 7 -24.85 -0.27 0.29
N HIS A 8 -23.62 -0.27 -0.22
CA HIS A 8 -23.30 -0.06 -1.63
C HIS A 8 -22.30 -1.11 -2.17
N PRO A 9 -22.69 -2.39 -2.22
CA PRO A 9 -21.79 -3.49 -2.60
C PRO A 9 -21.27 -3.37 -4.05
N GLN A 10 -22.03 -2.73 -4.94
CA GLN A 10 -21.59 -2.50 -6.32
C GLN A 10 -20.40 -1.53 -6.41
N LEU A 11 -20.34 -0.52 -5.52
CA LEU A 11 -19.19 0.39 -5.47
C LEU A 11 -17.95 -0.32 -4.92
N LEU A 12 -18.14 -1.18 -3.90
CA LEU A 12 -17.07 -2.02 -3.38
C LEU A 12 -16.49 -2.94 -4.47
N ALA A 13 -17.35 -3.57 -5.28
CA ALA A 13 -16.93 -4.42 -6.38
C ALA A 13 -16.04 -3.68 -7.38
N LYS A 14 -16.36 -2.41 -7.69
CA LYS A 14 -15.51 -1.57 -8.58
C LYS A 14 -14.15 -1.23 -7.99
N VAL A 15 -14.04 -1.14 -6.66
CA VAL A 15 -12.72 -1.00 -6.01
C VAL A 15 -11.94 -2.31 -6.06
N GLY A 16 -12.61 -3.46 -6.01
CA GLY A 16 -12.00 -4.77 -6.28
C GLY A 16 -11.45 -4.90 -7.70
N GLU A 17 -12.25 -4.52 -8.71
CA GLU A 17 -11.79 -4.49 -10.11
C GLU A 17 -10.58 -3.54 -10.30
N LEU A 18 -10.56 -2.39 -9.62
CA LEU A 18 -9.42 -1.48 -9.65
C LEU A 18 -8.16 -2.11 -9.00
N GLU A 19 -8.31 -2.87 -7.92
CA GLU A 19 -7.19 -3.60 -7.29
C GLU A 19 -6.62 -4.65 -8.25
N GLU A 20 -7.47 -5.41 -8.95
CA GLU A 20 -7.03 -6.40 -9.95
C GLU A 20 -6.24 -5.74 -11.09
N LEU A 21 -6.73 -4.64 -11.64
CA LEU A 21 -6.02 -3.87 -12.66
C LEU A 21 -4.70 -3.26 -12.15
N THR A 22 -4.70 -2.79 -10.89
CA THR A 22 -3.48 -2.28 -10.25
C THR A 22 -2.46 -3.39 -10.07
N GLN A 23 -2.92 -4.61 -9.81
CA GLN A 23 -2.09 -5.79 -9.70
C GLN A 23 -1.42 -6.17 -11.01
N GLU A 24 -2.20 -6.31 -12.08
CA GLU A 24 -1.66 -6.57 -13.42
C GLU A 24 -0.59 -5.54 -13.79
N ALA A 25 -0.87 -4.25 -13.55
CA ALA A 25 0.06 -3.17 -13.87
C ALA A 25 1.38 -3.24 -13.09
N TYR A 26 1.37 -3.60 -11.80
CA TYR A 26 2.63 -3.64 -11.03
C TYR A 26 3.46 -4.86 -11.39
N GLU A 27 2.81 -5.95 -11.79
CA GLU A 27 3.48 -7.17 -12.27
C GLU A 27 4.18 -6.88 -13.60
N GLU A 28 3.50 -6.17 -14.52
CA GLU A 28 4.07 -5.70 -15.79
C GLU A 28 5.25 -4.74 -15.57
N ALA A 29 5.16 -3.85 -14.57
CA ALA A 29 6.23 -2.93 -14.18
C ALA A 29 7.41 -3.62 -13.46
N GLY A 30 7.33 -4.95 -13.25
CA GLY A 30 8.38 -5.75 -12.62
C GLY A 30 8.55 -5.49 -11.12
N LEU A 31 7.52 -5.01 -10.43
CA LEU A 31 7.56 -4.86 -8.98
C LEU A 31 7.28 -6.21 -8.31
N ASP A 32 8.16 -6.61 -7.39
CA ASP A 32 7.94 -7.84 -6.63
C ASP A 32 6.84 -7.66 -5.57
N ALA A 33 6.17 -8.77 -5.22
CA ALA A 33 5.07 -8.76 -4.26
C ALA A 33 5.50 -8.23 -2.89
N LYS A 34 6.74 -8.46 -2.47
CA LYS A 34 7.27 -8.02 -1.18
C LYS A 34 7.32 -6.49 -1.10
N LEU A 35 7.81 -5.83 -2.15
CA LEU A 35 7.83 -4.36 -2.28
C LEU A 35 6.42 -3.78 -2.28
N VAL A 36 5.50 -4.38 -3.04
CA VAL A 36 4.11 -3.93 -3.12
C VAL A 36 3.44 -4.00 -1.74
N GLU A 37 3.62 -5.11 -1.01
CA GLU A 37 3.05 -5.25 0.33
C GLU A 37 3.70 -4.29 1.33
N LEU A 38 5.00 -3.99 1.24
CA LEU A 38 5.63 -2.94 2.06
C LEU A 38 4.97 -1.56 1.86
N VAL A 39 4.69 -1.19 0.62
CA VAL A 39 3.97 0.06 0.30
C VAL A 39 2.55 0.05 0.88
N LYS A 40 1.80 -1.03 0.66
CA LYS A 40 0.41 -1.18 1.17
C LYS A 40 0.34 -1.14 2.70
N ILE A 41 1.29 -1.79 3.38
CA ILE A 41 1.42 -1.74 4.84
C ILE A 41 1.73 -0.30 5.27
N ARG A 42 2.70 0.38 4.64
CA ARG A 42 3.10 1.72 5.05
C ARG A 42 1.95 2.73 4.92
N VAL A 43 1.24 2.70 3.81
CA VAL A 43 0.02 3.51 3.61
C VAL A 43 -1.02 3.21 4.68
N SER A 44 -1.24 1.92 4.99
CA SER A 44 -2.19 1.51 6.02
C SER A 44 -1.77 1.90 7.44
N GLN A 45 -0.46 2.00 7.73
CA GLN A 45 0.07 2.52 9.00
C GLN A 45 -0.26 4.01 9.16
N LEU A 46 -0.01 4.79 8.11
CA LEU A 46 -0.31 6.23 8.10
C LEU A 46 -1.82 6.51 8.25
N ASN A 47 -2.66 5.67 7.65
CA ASN A 47 -4.11 5.81 7.69
C ASN A 47 -4.79 5.11 8.87
N GLY A 48 -4.06 4.34 9.69
CA GLY A 48 -4.59 3.64 10.86
C GLY A 48 -5.58 2.51 10.54
N CYS A 49 -5.49 1.86 9.37
CA CYS A 49 -6.40 0.76 9.01
C CYS A 49 -5.93 -0.58 9.60
N ALA A 50 -6.38 -0.94 10.81
CA ALA A 50 -6.01 -2.19 11.47
C ALA A 50 -6.36 -3.46 10.66
N TYR A 51 -7.50 -3.47 9.95
CA TYR A 51 -7.88 -4.58 9.08
C TYR A 51 -6.87 -4.78 7.94
N CYS A 52 -6.52 -3.69 7.28
CA CYS A 52 -5.59 -3.68 6.16
C CYS A 52 -4.18 -4.06 6.64
N LEU A 53 -3.74 -3.52 7.78
CA LEU A 53 -2.47 -3.90 8.39
C LEU A 53 -2.39 -5.41 8.64
N ARG A 54 -3.41 -6.01 9.25
CA ARG A 54 -3.42 -7.46 9.49
C ARG A 54 -3.28 -8.23 8.18
N SER A 55 -4.07 -7.89 7.17
CA SER A 55 -4.07 -8.57 5.87
C SER A 55 -2.73 -8.45 5.15
N HIS A 56 -2.21 -7.23 5.00
CA HIS A 56 -1.00 -6.99 4.23
C HIS A 56 0.27 -7.43 4.96
N ASN A 57 0.30 -7.42 6.31
CA ASN A 57 1.41 -8.06 7.03
C ASN A 57 1.45 -9.57 6.78
N GLN A 58 0.30 -10.25 6.75
CA GLN A 58 0.26 -11.67 6.43
C GLN A 58 0.75 -11.93 4.99
N LEU A 59 0.25 -11.16 4.02
CA LEU A 59 0.68 -11.28 2.62
C LEU A 59 2.18 -10.99 2.42
N ALA A 60 2.73 -9.99 3.12
CA ALA A 60 4.17 -9.71 3.08
C ALA A 60 5.02 -10.88 3.60
N LEU A 61 4.58 -11.54 4.67
CA LEU A 61 5.25 -12.73 5.20
C LEU A 61 5.16 -13.91 4.23
N GLU A 62 4.00 -14.10 3.59
CA GLU A 62 3.81 -15.11 2.55
C GLU A 62 4.69 -14.82 1.31
N ALA A 63 4.92 -13.54 1.00
CA ALA A 63 5.84 -13.07 -0.05
C ALA A 63 7.33 -13.12 0.34
N GLY A 64 7.66 -13.59 1.56
CA GLY A 64 9.04 -13.81 2.01
C GLY A 64 9.68 -12.62 2.74
N ASP A 65 8.91 -11.63 3.18
CA ASP A 65 9.41 -10.65 4.16
C ASP A 65 9.53 -11.27 5.57
N SER A 66 10.08 -10.52 6.53
CA SER A 66 10.26 -10.97 7.91
C SER A 66 9.54 -10.08 8.92
N PHE A 67 9.13 -10.68 10.03
CA PHE A 67 8.52 -9.93 11.15
C PHE A 67 9.40 -8.77 11.62
N ASP A 68 10.72 -8.97 11.72
CA ASP A 68 11.65 -7.93 12.18
C ASP A 68 11.68 -6.72 11.22
N ARG A 69 11.68 -6.97 9.90
CA ARG A 69 11.63 -5.92 8.88
C ARG A 69 10.31 -5.15 8.93
N LEU A 70 9.18 -5.87 9.03
CA LEU A 70 7.85 -5.26 9.11
C LEU A 70 7.67 -4.46 10.41
N ALA A 71 8.24 -4.91 11.52
CA ALA A 71 8.18 -4.21 12.80
C ALA A 71 8.89 -2.84 12.77
N VAL A 72 9.98 -2.71 12.00
CA VAL A 72 10.73 -1.45 11.87
C VAL A 72 10.25 -0.58 10.70
N LEU A 73 9.32 -1.05 9.87
CA LEU A 73 8.76 -0.30 8.75
C LEU A 73 8.24 1.11 9.10
N PRO A 74 7.56 1.35 10.25
CA PRO A 74 7.18 2.71 10.64
C PRO A 74 8.35 3.69 10.77
N ALA A 75 9.55 3.17 11.02
CA ALA A 75 10.79 3.92 11.21
C ALA A 75 11.81 3.65 10.07
N TRP A 76 11.33 3.31 8.87
CA TRP A 76 12.16 2.84 7.76
C TRP A 76 13.34 3.76 7.40
N ARG A 77 13.23 5.08 7.62
CA ARG A 77 14.30 6.06 7.34
C ARG A 77 15.57 5.81 8.15
N GLU A 78 15.45 5.23 9.34
CA GLU A 78 16.57 4.89 10.22
C GLU A 78 16.98 3.41 10.10
N ALA A 79 16.22 2.60 9.34
CA ALA A 79 16.43 1.17 9.21
C ALA A 79 17.33 0.83 8.01
N GLN A 80 18.37 0.03 8.24
CA GLN A 80 19.34 -0.34 7.20
C GLN A 80 18.95 -1.60 6.41
N CYS A 81 17.81 -2.20 6.73
CA CYS A 81 17.36 -3.43 6.07
C CYS A 81 16.70 -3.17 4.70
N PHE A 82 16.25 -1.95 4.40
CA PHE A 82 15.56 -1.66 3.15
C PHE A 82 16.51 -1.34 2.01
N THR A 83 16.21 -1.85 0.81
CA THR A 83 16.99 -1.58 -0.40
C THR A 83 16.76 -0.14 -0.90
N PRO A 84 17.64 0.41 -1.77
CA PRO A 84 17.40 1.71 -2.39
C PRO A 84 16.05 1.80 -3.13
N MET A 85 15.63 0.71 -3.78
CA MET A 85 14.33 0.62 -4.46
C MET A 85 13.16 0.70 -3.47
N GLU A 86 13.25 -0.04 -2.35
CA GLU A 86 12.25 -0.04 -1.28
C GLU A 86 12.18 1.35 -0.62
N ILE A 87 13.32 2.00 -0.37
CA ILE A 87 13.40 3.36 0.18
C ILE A 87 12.72 4.38 -0.74
N ALA A 88 13.00 4.32 -2.05
CA ALA A 88 12.38 5.22 -3.02
C ALA A 88 10.85 5.02 -3.10
N ALA A 89 10.41 3.75 -3.11
CA ALA A 89 8.98 3.41 -3.12
C ALA A 89 8.26 3.87 -1.84
N LEU A 90 8.88 3.70 -0.67
CA LEU A 90 8.33 4.16 0.60
C LEU A 90 8.24 5.69 0.66
N ALA A 91 9.28 6.40 0.20
CA ALA A 91 9.25 7.86 0.10
C ALA A 91 8.11 8.35 -0.81
N LEU A 92 8.00 7.76 -2.01
CA LEU A 92 6.90 8.04 -2.94
C LEU A 92 5.54 7.75 -2.30
N ALA A 93 5.40 6.63 -1.61
CA ALA A 93 4.15 6.23 -0.97
C ALA A 93 3.69 7.23 0.10
N GLU A 94 4.59 7.71 0.95
CA GLU A 94 4.25 8.73 1.94
C GLU A 94 3.85 10.06 1.29
N ASN A 95 4.56 10.50 0.25
CA ASN A 95 4.27 11.74 -0.47
C ASN A 95 2.89 11.70 -1.14
N VAL A 96 2.61 10.63 -1.90
CA VAL A 96 1.31 10.43 -2.55
C VAL A 96 0.19 10.33 -1.51
N ASN A 97 0.41 9.63 -0.39
CA ASN A 97 -0.59 9.52 0.68
C ASN A 97 -0.92 10.87 1.32
N ASN A 98 0.07 11.76 1.44
CA ASN A 98 -0.11 13.11 1.98
C ASN A 98 -0.65 14.11 0.95
N GLY A 99 -0.82 13.71 -0.31
CA GLY A 99 -1.24 14.60 -1.40
C GLY A 99 -0.15 15.59 -1.80
N ASP A 100 1.11 15.29 -1.52
CA ASP A 100 2.24 16.11 -1.97
C ASP A 100 2.48 15.92 -3.47
N ALA A 101 2.35 17.00 -4.22
CA ALA A 101 2.53 17.05 -5.67
C ALA A 101 3.84 17.72 -6.09
N ALA A 102 4.75 18.01 -5.14
CA ALA A 102 6.06 18.54 -5.48
C ALA A 102 6.90 17.52 -6.26
N ALA A 103 7.73 18.03 -7.17
CA ALA A 103 8.67 17.21 -7.92
C ALA A 103 9.78 16.72 -6.98
N HIS A 104 9.90 15.40 -6.85
CA HIS A 104 10.92 14.73 -6.06
C HIS A 104 11.71 13.77 -6.96
N ASP A 105 12.96 13.53 -6.60
CA ASP A 105 13.77 12.48 -7.22
C ASP A 105 13.49 11.14 -6.52
N TYR A 106 12.97 10.18 -7.27
CA TYR A 106 12.65 8.84 -6.81
C TYR A 106 13.58 7.77 -7.43
N ALA A 107 14.74 8.16 -7.96
CA ALA A 107 15.73 7.19 -8.41
C ALA A 107 16.02 6.17 -7.29
N PRO A 108 16.07 4.85 -7.60
CA PRO A 108 16.21 4.26 -8.94
C PRO A 108 14.89 3.89 -9.66
N LEU A 109 13.72 4.34 -9.18
CA LEU A 109 12.45 4.05 -9.85
C LEU A 109 12.39 4.71 -11.25
N ASN A 110 11.83 3.98 -12.21
CA ASN A 110 11.47 4.54 -13.52
C ASN A 110 10.04 5.13 -13.52
N ASP A 111 9.66 5.82 -14.59
CA ASP A 111 8.35 6.47 -14.70
C ASP A 111 7.16 5.50 -14.56
N GLU A 112 7.29 4.29 -15.10
CA GLU A 112 6.27 3.24 -15.01
C GLU A 112 6.08 2.77 -13.56
N GLN A 113 7.18 2.56 -12.85
CA GLN A 113 7.17 2.18 -11.44
C GLN A 113 6.63 3.29 -10.55
N ILE A 114 7.00 4.55 -10.81
CA ILE A 114 6.44 5.72 -10.10
C ILE A 114 4.93 5.78 -10.30
N SER A 115 4.46 5.62 -11.55
CA SER A 115 3.03 5.62 -11.89
C SER A 115 2.29 4.53 -11.12
N VAL A 116 2.77 3.27 -11.19
CA VAL A 116 2.05 2.15 -10.58
C VAL A 116 2.11 2.14 -9.06
N ILE A 117 3.23 2.56 -8.44
CA ILE A 117 3.30 2.74 -6.98
C ILE A 117 2.30 3.81 -6.53
N SER A 118 2.13 4.89 -7.31
CA SER A 118 1.12 5.91 -7.03
C SER A 118 -0.29 5.34 -7.09
N TRP A 119 -0.58 4.48 -8.08
CA TRP A 119 -1.86 3.75 -8.16
C TRP A 119 -2.07 2.78 -6.99
N ILE A 120 -1.04 2.04 -6.58
CA ILE A 120 -1.08 1.19 -5.37
C ILE A 120 -1.48 2.03 -4.16
N VAL A 121 -0.89 3.21 -3.97
CA VAL A 121 -1.20 4.11 -2.85
C VAL A 121 -2.63 4.61 -2.92
N ILE A 122 -3.12 5.01 -4.10
CA ILE A 122 -4.49 5.50 -4.30
C ILE A 122 -5.51 4.38 -3.99
N THR A 123 -5.30 3.20 -4.53
CA THR A 123 -6.18 2.03 -4.32
C THR A 123 -6.17 1.61 -2.84
N MET A 124 -4.99 1.59 -2.21
CA MET A 124 -4.87 1.32 -0.77
C MET A 124 -5.56 2.38 0.08
N ASN A 125 -5.48 3.66 -0.31
CA ASN A 125 -6.20 4.76 0.36
C ASN A 125 -7.72 4.58 0.28
N ALA A 126 -8.25 4.08 -0.85
CA ALA A 126 -9.66 3.75 -0.99
C ALA A 126 -10.04 2.59 -0.03
N TRP A 127 -9.28 1.50 -0.05
CA TRP A 127 -9.49 0.35 0.84
C TRP A 127 -9.42 0.71 2.32
N ASN A 128 -8.44 1.52 2.74
CA ASN A 128 -8.32 1.98 4.12
C ASN A 128 -9.59 2.72 4.57
N ARG A 129 -10.08 3.67 3.77
CA ARG A 129 -11.30 4.44 4.06
C ARG A 129 -12.53 3.53 4.10
N ILE A 130 -12.66 2.62 3.15
CA ILE A 130 -13.77 1.67 3.10
C ILE A 130 -13.78 0.77 4.33
N ALA A 131 -12.65 0.17 4.69
CA ALA A 131 -12.55 -0.73 5.83
C ALA A 131 -12.87 -0.02 7.16
N LEU A 132 -12.32 1.20 7.35
CA LEU A 132 -12.59 2.03 8.52
C LEU A 132 -14.07 2.43 8.63
N HIS A 133 -14.65 2.95 7.55
CA HIS A 133 -16.05 3.37 7.49
C HIS A 133 -17.05 2.24 7.26
N SER A 134 -16.57 0.99 7.15
CA SER A 134 -17.40 -0.21 7.14
C SER A 134 -17.19 -1.09 8.38
N HIS A 135 -16.30 -0.67 9.29
CA HIS A 135 -15.98 -1.38 10.52
C HIS A 135 -15.62 -2.85 10.28
N PHE A 136 -14.75 -3.09 9.31
CA PHE A 136 -14.29 -4.44 9.02
C PHE A 136 -13.67 -5.05 10.29
N PRO A 137 -14.05 -6.29 10.66
CA PRO A 137 -13.68 -6.85 11.94
C PRO A 137 -12.20 -7.21 11.97
N VAL A 138 -11.53 -6.80 13.05
CA VAL A 138 -10.17 -7.20 13.38
C VAL A 138 -10.26 -8.06 14.64
N LYS A 139 -9.79 -9.29 14.54
CA LYS A 139 -9.61 -10.22 15.65
C LYS A 139 -8.13 -10.52 15.78
#